data_AF-A0A6L8EZL7-F1
#
_entry.id   AF-A0A6L8EZL7-F1
#
_cell.length_a   1.000
_cell.length_b   1.000
_cell.length_c   1.000
_cell.angle_alpha   90.00
_cell.angle_beta   90.00
_cell.angle_gamma   90.00
#
_symmetry.space_group_name_H-M   'P 1'
#
loop_
_entity.id
_entity.type
_entity.pdbx_description
1 polymer ?
#
loop_
_entity_poly.entity_id
_entity_poly.type
_entity_poly.pdbx_seq_one_letter_code
_entity_poly.pdbx_strand_id
1 'polypeptide(L)' 'MYIVTDDLEIINFNQYQSLRVEGEDPGKGRLVLIAQDDSTRIIAEFAEFEEAYNLFADIRDALAAGETYYSLET' A
#
# COMPACT_ATOMS: atom_id res chain seq x y z
N MET A 1 8.20 -8.45 14.51
CA MET A 1 7.33 -9.35 13.74
C MET A 1 7.00 -8.56 12.49
N TYR A 2 7.47 -9.00 11.32
CA TYR A 2 7.58 -8.15 10.13
C TYR A 2 6.88 -8.82 8.97
N ILE A 3 6.09 -8.05 8.24
CA ILE A 3 5.60 -8.47 6.93
C ILE A 3 6.71 -8.14 5.94
N VAL A 4 7.40 -9.19 5.50
CA VAL A 4 8.40 -9.16 4.44
C VAL A 4 7.69 -9.51 3.15
N THR A 5 7.75 -8.63 2.16
CA THR A 5 7.58 -9.01 0.76
C THR A 5 8.93 -8.78 0.08
N ASP A 6 9.48 -9.85 -0.50
CA ASP A 6 10.89 -10.11 -0.84
C ASP A 6 11.51 -9.21 -1.94
N ASP A 7 10.81 -8.19 -2.44
CA ASP A 7 11.27 -7.30 -3.49
C ASP A 7 11.11 -5.84 -3.04
N LEU A 8 12.20 -5.08 -3.05
CA LEU A 8 12.21 -3.61 -2.97
C LEU A 8 11.55 -3.05 -4.23
N GLU A 9 10.22 -3.16 -4.33
CA GLU A 9 9.48 -2.71 -5.49
C GLU A 9 9.29 -1.19 -5.42
N ILE A 10 9.93 -0.48 -6.36
CA ILE A 10 9.72 0.95 -6.55
C ILE A 10 8.30 1.14 -7.11
N ILE A 11 7.39 1.66 -6.28
CA ILE A 11 6.05 2.01 -6.70
C ILE A 11 6.08 3.41 -7.31
N ASN A 12 5.90 3.50 -8.63
CA ASN A 12 5.73 4.78 -9.30
C ASN A 12 4.28 5.25 -9.20
N PHE A 13 3.99 6.15 -8.26
CA PHE A 13 2.64 6.68 -8.03
C PHE A 13 2.03 7.42 -9.22
N ASN A 14 2.82 7.86 -10.22
CA ASN A 14 2.26 8.50 -11.42
C ASN A 14 1.32 7.57 -12.22
N GLN A 15 1.45 6.25 -12.05
CA GLN A 15 0.62 5.26 -12.74
C GLN A 15 -0.66 4.92 -11.95
N TYR A 16 -0.78 5.40 -10.72
CA TYR A 16 -1.85 5.07 -9.80
C TYR A 16 -2.70 6.31 -9.50
N GLN A 17 -4.02 6.12 -9.53
CA GLN A 17 -4.99 7.19 -9.30
C GLN A 17 -5.52 7.19 -7.87
N SER A 18 -5.56 6.02 -7.23
CA SER A 18 -6.16 5.83 -5.91
C SER A 18 -5.47 4.72 -5.15
N LEU A 19 -5.54 4.81 -3.82
CA LEU A 19 -5.16 3.77 -2.88
C LEU A 19 -6.42 3.43 -2.05
N ARG A 20 -6.64 2.14 -1.76
CA ARG A 20 -7.66 1.67 -0.83
C ARG A 20 -7.11 0.65 0.15
N VAL A 21 -7.68 0.61 1.34
CA VAL A 21 -7.51 -0.51 2.28
C VAL A 21 -8.69 -1.45 2.11
N GLU A 22 -8.43 -2.72 1.86
CA GLU A 22 -9.47 -3.75 1.98
C GLU A 22 -9.22 -4.57 3.24
N GLY A 23 -10.27 -4.83 4.01
CA GLY A 23 -10.24 -5.73 5.15
C GLY A 23 -11.01 -7.00 4.82
N GLU A 24 -10.39 -8.17 4.98
CA GLU A 24 -11.13 -9.44 5.01
C GLU A 24 -11.35 -9.86 6.47
N ASP A 25 -12.60 -10.20 6.79
CA ASP A 25 -12.98 -10.73 8.10
C ASP A 25 -12.56 -12.20 8.19
N PRO A 26 -11.85 -12.65 9.25
CA PRO A 26 -11.44 -11.90 10.43
C PRO A 26 -10.00 -11.37 10.34
N GLY A 27 -9.84 -10.05 10.31
CA GLY A 27 -8.63 -9.36 10.77
C GLY A 27 -7.57 -8.95 9.72
N LYS A 28 -7.59 -9.48 8.50
CA LYS A 28 -6.51 -9.16 7.54
C LYS A 28 -6.77 -7.85 6.81
N GLY A 29 -5.79 -6.97 6.80
CA GLY A 29 -5.82 -5.73 6.01
C GLY A 29 -4.91 -5.84 4.80
N ARG A 30 -5.35 -5.44 3.61
CA ARG A 30 -4.52 -5.34 2.42
C ARG A 30 -4.54 -3.94 1.85
N LEU A 31 -3.38 -3.47 1.40
CA LEU A 31 -3.24 -2.22 0.66
C LEU A 31 -3.33 -2.49 -0.82
N VAL A 32 -4.28 -1.82 -1.47
CA VAL A 32 -4.55 -2.00 -2.88
C VAL A 32 -4.45 -0.66 -3.59
N LEU A 33 -3.49 -0.57 -4.50
CA LEU A 33 -3.38 0.52 -5.45
C LEU A 33 -4.30 0.26 -6.64
N ILE A 34 -4.89 1.32 -7.14
CA ILE A 34 -5.72 1.34 -8.34
C ILE A 34 -4.99 2.18 -9.36
N ALA A 35 -4.60 1.55 -10.46
CA ALA A 35 -3.94 2.18 -11.60
C ALA A 35 -4.91 3.08 -12.37
N GLN A 36 -4.36 3.96 -13.21
CA GLN A 36 -5.15 4.79 -14.12
C GLN A 36 -5.94 3.98 -15.16
N ASP A 37 -5.53 2.74 -15.43
CA ASP A 37 -6.27 1.82 -16.32
C ASP A 37 -7.30 0.95 -15.58
N ASP A 38 -7.63 1.30 -14.32
CA ASP A 38 -8.49 0.53 -13.42
C ASP A 38 -7.91 -0.83 -12.95
N SER A 39 -6.71 -1.19 -13.39
CA SER A 39 -6.00 -2.35 -12.85
C SER A 39 -5.72 -2.18 -11.35
N THR A 40 -5.88 -3.25 -10.59
CA THR A 40 -5.61 -3.26 -9.15
C THR A 40 -4.31 -4.00 -8.84
N ARG A 41 -3.56 -3.47 -7.88
CA ARG A 41 -2.31 -4.07 -7.40
C ARG A 41 -2.28 -4.09 -5.89
N ILE A 42 -2.05 -5.25 -5.30
CA ILE A 42 -1.81 -5.39 -3.86
C ILE A 42 -0.33 -5.09 -3.62
N ILE A 43 -0.03 -4.18 -2.70
CA ILE A 43 1.36 -3.76 -2.40
C ILE A 43 1.82 -4.20 -1.02
N ALA A 44 0.89 -4.53 -0.13
CA ALA A 44 1.18 -5.06 1.18
C ALA A 44 -0.04 -5.78 1.74
N GLU A 45 0.22 -6.88 2.45
CA GLU A 45 -0.80 -7.67 3.15
C GLU A 45 -0.42 -7.76 4.63
N PHE A 46 -1.34 -7.35 5.48
CA PHE A 46 -1.15 -7.27 6.91
C PHE A 46 -1.99 -8.31 7.64
N ALA A 47 -1.44 -8.79 8.74
CA ALA A 47 -2.15 -9.67 9.65
C ALA A 47 -3.32 -8.93 10.33
N GLU A 48 -3.20 -7.61 10.50
CA GLU A 48 -4.17 -6.75 11.15
C GLU A 48 -4.59 -5.55 10.27
N PHE A 49 -5.88 -5.19 10.28
CA PHE A 49 -6.40 -4.05 9.53
C PHE A 49 -5.79 -2.71 9.97
N GLU A 50 -5.47 -2.56 11.27
CA GLU A 50 -4.87 -1.34 11.81
C GLU A 50 -3.47 -1.08 11.21
N GLU A 51 -2.65 -2.13 11.05
CA GLU A 51 -1.33 -2.01 10.42
C GLU A 51 -1.45 -1.57 8.96
N ALA A 52 -2.40 -2.14 8.21
CA ALA A 52 -2.70 -1.72 6.85
C ALA A 52 -3.15 -0.25 6.80
N TYR A 53 -3.94 0.20 7.77
CA TYR A 53 -4.42 1.59 7.83
C TYR A 53 -3.32 2.59 8.18
N ASN A 54 -2.35 2.21 9.02
CA ASN A 54 -1.19 3.05 9.32
C ASN A 54 -0.31 3.25 8.07
N LEU A 55 0.02 2.17 7.35
CA LEU A 55 0.79 2.29 6.11
C LEU A 55 -0.03 2.97 4.99
N PHE A 56 -1.35 2.80 4.96
CA PHE A 56 -2.25 3.55 4.06
C PHE A 56 -2.09 5.06 4.20
N ALA A 57 -2.07 5.57 5.43
CA ALA A 57 -1.96 7.00 5.69
C ALA A 57 -0.66 7.58 5.14
N ASP A 58 0.44 6.84 5.32
CA ASP A 58 1.79 7.18 4.89
C ASP A 58 1.89 7.21 3.35
N ILE A 59 1.39 6.15 2.69
CA ILE A 59 1.41 6.04 1.22
C ILE A 59 0.43 7.03 0.56
N ARG A 60 -0.73 7.29 1.19
CA ARG A 60 -1.69 8.28 0.68
C ARG A 60 -1.09 9.68 0.67
N ASP A 61 -0.33 10.05 1.70
CA ASP A 61 0.35 11.34 1.78
C ASP A 61 1.41 11.46 0.67
N ALA A 62 2.23 10.42 0.50
CA ALA A 62 3.22 10.35 -0.60
C ALA A 62 2.57 10.41 -2.00
N LEU A 63 1.45 9.70 -2.20
CA LEU A 63 0.65 9.74 -3.44
C LEU A 63 0.10 11.16 -3.71
N ALA A 64 -0.40 11.84 -2.68
CA ALA A 64 -0.93 13.21 -2.81
C ALA A 64 0.18 14.24 -3.06
N ALA A 65 1.37 14.03 -2.50
CA ALA A 65 2.55 14.86 -2.72
C ALA A 65 3.18 14.62 -4.11
N GLY A 66 2.82 13.54 -4.80
CA GLY A 66 3.46 13.12 -6.05
C GLY A 66 4.91 12.66 -5.83
N GLU A 67 5.25 12.32 -4.59
CA GLU A 67 6.58 11.89 -4.20
C GLU A 67 6.72 10.36 -4.38
N THR A 68 7.94 9.92 -4.69
CA THR A 68 8.23 8.48 -4.79
C THR A 68 8.35 7.92 -3.37
N TYR A 69 7.43 7.04 -2.98
CA TYR A 69 7.54 6.31 -1.72
C TYR A 69 8.68 5.30 -1.79
N TYR A 70 9.64 5.45 -0.89
CA TYR A 70 10.67 4.45 -0.63
C TYR A 70 10.26 3.76 0.66
N SER A 71 9.89 2.48 0.59
CA SER A 71 9.64 1.66 1.78
C SER A 71 10.90 1.70 2.66
N LEU A 72 10.80 2.31 3.84
CA LEU A 72 11.92 2.46 4.78
C LEU A 72 12.21 1.10 5.45
N GLU A 73 13.44 0.60 5.25
CA GLU A 73 14.01 -0.50 6.03
C GLU A 73 14.03 -0.16 7.52
N THR A 74 13.42 -0.97 8.39
CA THR A 74 13.85 -1.13 9.80
C THR A 74 13.35 -2.41 10.46
#